data_AF-K2ESF0-F1
#
_entry.id   AF-K2ESF0-F1
#
_cell.length_a   1.000
_cell.length_b   1.000
_cell.length_c   1.000
_cell.angle_alpha   90.00
_cell.angle_beta   90.00
_cell.angle_gamma   90.00
#
_symmetry.space_group_name_H-M   'P 1'
#
loop_
_entity.id
_entity.type
_entity.pdbx_description
1 polymer ?
#
loop_
_entity_poly.entity_id
_entity_poly.type
_entity_poly.pdbx_seq_one_letter_code
_entity_poly.pdbx_strand_id
1 'polypeptide(L)'
;MKIIKRGFTLIELLVVVSIIGILAALATVSFTSTQKQARDTQRKSDLKQYQNSIEAFANKNNGLYPAWFSGSATMTGLCNALVISGTCPNDPKYDATDGDPPPYKYQTDGTTNDFAAKATRYVLWAKLENISNTYWVVCSTGQSGKISSSTVFSTGGCPAGLTQ
;
A
#
# COMPACT_ATOMS: atom_id res chain seq x y z
N MET A 1 -39.65 46.48 26.33
CA MET A 1 -39.77 45.00 26.27
C MET A 1 -38.56 44.40 26.97
N LYS A 2 -38.73 43.82 28.15
CA LYS A 2 -37.63 43.39 29.03
C LYS A 2 -37.21 41.96 28.65
N ILE A 3 -36.02 41.78 28.10
CA ILE A 3 -35.50 40.47 27.73
C ILE A 3 -35.04 39.75 29.01
N ILE A 4 -35.72 38.68 29.40
CA ILE A 4 -35.31 37.81 30.51
C ILE A 4 -34.15 36.95 30.00
N LYS A 5 -32.92 37.26 30.42
CA LYS A 5 -31.76 36.41 30.16
C LYS A 5 -31.90 35.12 30.97
N ARG A 6 -32.20 34.01 30.31
CA ARG A 6 -32.13 32.67 30.91
C ARG A 6 -30.65 32.27 30.98
N GLY A 7 -30.13 32.08 32.19
CA GLY A 7 -28.79 31.54 32.41
C GLY A 7 -28.80 30.02 32.28
N PHE A 8 -27.76 29.46 31.65
CA PHE A 8 -27.52 28.02 31.66
C PHE A 8 -27.17 27.56 33.08
N THR A 9 -27.69 26.41 33.49
CA THR A 9 -27.29 25.79 34.75
C THR A 9 -25.93 25.13 34.61
N LEU A 10 -25.14 25.11 35.70
CA LEU A 10 -23.84 24.42 35.71
C LEU A 10 -23.99 22.92 35.42
N ILE A 11 -25.11 22.31 35.83
CA ILE A 11 -25.37 20.90 35.60
C ILE A 11 -25.68 20.60 34.13
N GLU A 12 -26.40 21.48 33.42
CA GLU A 12 -26.62 21.35 31.98
C GLU A 12 -25.31 21.36 31.21
N LEU A 13 -24.38 22.26 31.57
CA LEU A 13 -23.09 22.34 30.91
C LEU A 13 -22.21 21.13 31.25
N LEU A 14 -22.27 20.63 32.49
CA LEU A 14 -21.53 19.44 32.94
C LEU A 14 -21.95 18.18 32.18
N VAL A 15 -23.25 17.95 32.01
CA VAL A 15 -23.77 16.79 31.26
C VAL A 15 -23.39 16.86 29.78
N VAL A 16 -23.37 18.05 29.19
CA VAL A 16 -23.00 18.20 27.77
C VAL A 16 -21.53 17.85 27.56
N VAL A 17 -20.62 18.39 28.37
CA VAL A 17 -19.18 18.08 28.21
C VAL A 17 -18.86 16.63 28.54
N SER A 18 -19.61 16.00 29.45
CA SER A 18 -19.42 14.57 29.75
C SER A 18 -19.86 13.68 28.59
N ILE A 19 -21.00 13.97 27.94
CA ILE A 19 -21.45 13.24 26.75
C ILE A 19 -20.48 13.45 25.58
N ILE A 20 -20.03 14.69 25.33
CA ILE A 20 -19.03 14.98 24.28
C ILE A 20 -17.73 14.23 24.56
N GLY A 21 -17.27 14.18 25.81
CA GLY A 21 -16.06 13.44 26.20
C GLY A 21 -16.16 11.94 25.93
N ILE A 22 -17.31 11.32 26.24
CA ILE A 22 -17.56 9.89 25.96
C ILE A 22 -17.57 9.63 24.45
N LEU A 23 -18.30 10.45 23.68
CA LEU A 23 -18.38 10.29 22.22
C LEU A 23 -17.02 10.50 21.54
N ALA A 24 -16.25 11.48 21.99
CA ALA A 24 -14.91 11.76 21.46
C ALA A 24 -13.94 10.59 21.73
N ALA A 25 -13.96 10.02 22.94
CA ALA A 25 -13.12 8.88 23.28
C ALA A 25 -13.39 7.66 22.38
N LEU A 26 -14.67 7.33 22.15
CA LEU A 26 -15.07 6.22 21.27
C LEU A 26 -14.71 6.49 19.79
N ALA A 27 -14.91 7.72 19.32
CA ALA A 27 -14.58 8.12 17.95
C ALA A 27 -13.08 8.02 17.64
N THR A 28 -12.21 8.29 18.62
CA THR A 28 -10.75 8.34 18.40
C THR A 28 -10.17 6.96 18.09
N VAL A 29 -10.63 5.91 18.78
CA VAL A 29 -10.14 4.53 18.58
C VAL A 29 -10.58 3.96 17.23
N SER A 30 -11.83 4.19 16.83
CA SER A 30 -12.35 3.69 15.55
C SER A 30 -11.69 4.38 14.35
N PHE A 31 -11.46 5.68 14.44
CA PHE A 31 -10.86 6.49 13.37
C PHE A 31 -9.47 5.99 12.93
N THR A 32 -8.62 5.59 13.89
CA THR A 32 -7.26 5.11 13.60
C THR A 32 -7.27 3.80 12.79
N SER A 33 -8.20 2.89 13.08
CA SER A 33 -8.35 1.63 12.34
C SER A 33 -8.85 1.87 10.92
N THR A 34 -9.85 2.73 10.75
CA THR A 34 -10.39 3.10 9.43
C THR A 34 -9.34 3.76 8.55
N GLN A 35 -8.49 4.64 9.10
CA GLN A 35 -7.40 5.23 8.34
C GLN A 35 -6.38 4.20 7.83
N LYS A 36 -6.01 3.20 8.66
CA LYS A 36 -5.12 2.11 8.22
C LYS A 36 -5.73 1.31 7.08
N GLN A 37 -7.02 0.99 7.17
CA GLN A 37 -7.75 0.28 6.11
C GLN A 37 -7.85 1.10 4.82
N ALA A 38 -8.05 2.41 4.91
CA ALA A 38 -8.05 3.31 3.75
C ALA A 38 -6.68 3.31 3.05
N ARG A 39 -5.58 3.42 3.82
CA ARG A 39 -4.22 3.34 3.26
C ARG A 39 -3.93 1.97 2.66
N ASP A 40 -4.35 0.88 3.30
CA ASP A 40 -4.23 -0.48 2.75
C ASP A 40 -5.00 -0.64 1.43
N THR A 41 -6.17 -0.01 1.31
CA THR A 41 -6.95 0.01 0.07
C THR A 41 -6.21 0.78 -1.02
N GLN A 42 -5.62 1.93 -0.68
CA GLN A 42 -4.78 2.69 -1.61
C GLN A 42 -3.57 1.86 -2.07
N ARG A 43 -2.84 1.20 -1.15
CA ARG A 43 -1.72 0.30 -1.50
C ARG A 43 -2.10 -0.77 -2.51
N LYS A 44 -3.27 -1.40 -2.34
CA LYS A 44 -3.77 -2.41 -3.29
C LYS A 44 -4.06 -1.80 -4.66
N SER A 45 -4.63 -0.60 -4.69
CA SER A 45 -4.87 0.16 -5.93
C SER A 45 -3.56 0.51 -6.64
N ASP A 46 -2.56 0.98 -5.89
CA ASP A 46 -1.25 1.36 -6.41
C ASP A 46 -0.52 0.14 -7.00
N LEU A 47 -0.52 -1.00 -6.30
CA LEU A 47 0.03 -2.25 -6.84
C LEU A 47 -0.69 -2.71 -8.11
N LYS A 48 -2.00 -2.48 -8.22
CA LYS A 48 -2.76 -2.78 -9.44
C LYS A 48 -2.36 -1.86 -10.59
N GLN A 49 -2.10 -0.59 -10.32
CA GLN A 49 -1.60 0.36 -11.31
C GLN A 49 -0.20 -0.02 -11.81
N TYR A 50 0.69 -0.45 -10.91
CA TYR A 50 2.00 -1.00 -11.29
C TYR A 50 1.84 -2.26 -12.16
N GLN A 51 1.01 -3.21 -11.74
CA GLN A 51 0.72 -4.41 -12.54
C GLN A 51 0.29 -4.01 -13.96
N ASN A 52 -0.71 -3.13 -14.12
CA ASN A 52 -1.18 -2.72 -15.44
C ASN A 52 -0.06 -2.12 -16.31
N SER A 53 0.86 -1.36 -15.68
CA SER A 53 2.00 -0.74 -16.38
C SER A 53 3.06 -1.76 -16.77
N ILE A 54 3.33 -2.76 -15.91
CA ILE A 54 4.25 -3.87 -16.19
C ILE A 54 3.70 -4.75 -17.32
N GLU A 55 2.40 -5.06 -17.31
CA GLU A 55 1.76 -5.77 -18.42
C GLU A 55 1.85 -4.96 -19.73
N ALA A 56 1.64 -3.64 -19.67
CA ALA A 56 1.81 -2.78 -20.83
C ALA A 56 3.25 -2.75 -21.35
N PHE A 57 4.25 -2.80 -20.47
CA PHE A 57 5.66 -2.95 -20.83
C PHE A 57 5.90 -4.30 -21.52
N ALA A 58 5.42 -5.40 -20.94
CA ALA A 58 5.60 -6.74 -21.51
C ALA A 58 4.98 -6.86 -22.90
N ASN A 59 3.79 -6.29 -23.11
CA ASN A 59 3.13 -6.23 -24.42
C ASN A 59 3.99 -5.55 -25.50
N LYS A 60 4.82 -4.58 -25.12
CA LYS A 60 5.76 -3.89 -26.04
C LYS A 60 7.10 -4.59 -26.21
N ASN A 61 7.42 -5.55 -25.33
CA ASN A 61 8.72 -6.19 -25.27
C ASN A 61 8.60 -7.73 -25.33
N ASN A 62 7.82 -8.23 -26.29
CA ASN A 62 7.69 -9.67 -26.59
C ASN A 62 7.25 -10.54 -25.39
N GLY A 63 6.45 -9.99 -24.47
CA GLY A 63 5.99 -10.70 -23.27
C GLY A 63 7.01 -10.77 -22.14
N LEU A 64 8.15 -10.08 -22.26
CA LEU A 64 9.18 -10.05 -21.23
C LEU A 64 9.01 -8.85 -20.30
N TYR A 65 9.20 -9.09 -19.01
CA TYR A 65 9.07 -8.09 -17.95
C TYR A 65 10.41 -7.39 -17.66
N PRO A 66 10.40 -6.18 -17.05
CA PRO A 66 11.60 -5.47 -16.62
C PRO A 66 12.40 -6.28 -15.60
N ALA A 67 13.63 -6.65 -15.91
CA ALA A 67 14.41 -7.54 -15.05
C ALA A 67 14.94 -6.85 -13.78
N TRP A 68 14.70 -7.51 -12.66
CA TRP A 68 15.31 -7.24 -11.36
C TRP A 68 15.48 -8.54 -10.57
N PHE A 69 16.71 -9.05 -10.50
CA PHE A 69 17.03 -10.35 -9.89
C PHE A 69 17.28 -10.27 -8.39
N SER A 70 18.11 -9.30 -7.97
CA SER A 70 18.69 -9.28 -6.63
C SER A 70 17.94 -8.33 -5.70
N GLY A 71 17.38 -8.89 -4.63
CA GLY A 71 16.58 -8.13 -3.69
C GLY A 71 15.36 -7.51 -4.34
N SER A 72 14.86 -6.43 -3.75
CA SER A 72 13.72 -5.69 -4.28
C SER A 72 14.17 -4.47 -5.07
N ALA A 73 13.53 -4.22 -6.20
CA ALA A 73 13.79 -3.06 -7.04
C ALA A 73 13.45 -1.75 -6.34
N THR A 74 14.12 -0.68 -6.78
CA THR A 74 13.66 0.68 -6.47
C THR A 74 12.42 0.98 -7.31
N MET A 75 11.34 1.47 -6.69
CA MET A 75 10.12 1.80 -7.42
C MET A 75 10.34 2.92 -8.43
N THR A 76 11.18 3.91 -8.10
CA THR A 76 11.57 4.97 -9.02
C THR A 76 12.23 4.42 -10.29
N GLY A 77 13.15 3.45 -10.15
CA GLY A 77 13.81 2.82 -11.29
C GLY A 77 12.81 2.04 -12.15
N LEU A 78 11.92 1.29 -11.51
CA LEU A 78 10.85 0.57 -12.20
C LEU A 78 9.92 1.52 -12.95
N CYS A 79 9.40 2.57 -12.32
CA CYS A 79 8.51 3.53 -13.01
C CYS A 79 9.15 4.15 -14.24
N ASN A 80 10.43 4.52 -14.14
CA ASN A 80 11.16 5.10 -15.25
C ASN A 80 11.24 4.12 -16.42
N ALA A 81 11.54 2.84 -16.13
CA ALA A 81 11.54 1.79 -17.14
C ALA A 81 10.14 1.52 -17.74
N LEU A 82 9.09 1.64 -16.93
CA LEU A 82 7.70 1.48 -17.36
C LEU A 82 7.14 2.70 -18.11
N VAL A 83 7.86 3.82 -18.14
CA VAL A 83 7.42 5.10 -18.75
C VAL A 83 6.06 5.55 -18.19
N ILE A 84 5.85 5.34 -16.88
CA ILE A 84 4.65 5.83 -16.19
C ILE A 84 4.72 7.36 -16.22
N SER A 85 3.86 7.98 -17.03
CA SER A 85 3.82 9.44 -17.18
C SER A 85 3.18 10.06 -15.93
N GLY A 86 4.01 10.60 -15.02
CA GLY A 86 3.57 11.23 -13.78
C GLY A 86 4.43 10.85 -12.58
N THR A 87 3.95 11.14 -11.37
CA THR A 87 4.58 10.68 -10.13
C THR A 87 4.29 9.20 -9.91
N CYS A 88 5.33 8.39 -9.71
CA CYS A 88 5.20 7.02 -9.23
C CYS A 88 4.22 6.93 -8.05
N PRO A 89 3.29 5.97 -8.04
CA PRO A 89 2.51 5.68 -6.85
C PRO A 89 3.45 5.36 -5.70
N ASN A 90 3.31 6.14 -4.63
CA ASN A 90 4.09 6.03 -3.41
C ASN A 90 3.12 5.70 -2.27
N ASP A 91 3.60 4.95 -1.29
CA ASP A 91 2.76 4.61 -0.14
C ASP A 91 2.34 5.86 0.63
N PRO A 92 1.05 5.97 1.00
CA PRO A 92 0.53 7.15 1.68
C PRO A 92 1.19 7.49 3.03
N LYS A 93 1.93 6.55 3.63
CA LYS A 93 2.62 6.72 4.91
C LYS A 93 4.14 6.89 4.76
N TYR A 94 4.67 6.68 3.56
CA TYR A 94 6.12 6.71 3.36
C TYR A 94 6.65 8.14 3.36
N ASP A 95 7.53 8.43 4.32
CA ASP A 95 8.45 9.56 4.28
C ASP A 95 9.86 9.05 3.93
N ALA A 96 10.47 9.64 2.91
CA ALA A 96 11.78 9.24 2.43
C ALA A 96 12.92 9.53 3.44
N THR A 97 12.67 10.30 4.49
CA THR A 97 13.66 10.65 5.52
C THR A 97 13.87 9.58 6.59
N ASP A 98 12.96 8.61 6.73
CA ASP A 98 12.97 7.67 7.87
C ASP A 98 13.75 6.37 7.63
N GLY A 99 14.39 6.21 6.46
CA GLY A 99 15.25 5.05 6.17
C GLY A 99 14.53 3.69 6.11
N ASP A 100 13.21 3.65 6.25
CA ASP A 100 12.40 2.44 6.13
C ASP A 100 12.40 1.95 4.65
N PRO A 101 12.57 0.64 4.41
CA PRO A 101 12.67 0.12 3.04
C PRO A 101 11.41 0.47 2.24
N PRO A 102 11.53 0.80 0.93
CA PRO A 102 10.39 1.29 0.16
C PRO A 102 9.20 0.34 0.26
N PRO A 103 7.99 0.89 0.41
CA PRO A 103 6.78 0.19 0.84
C PRO A 103 6.25 -0.79 -0.21
N TYR A 104 6.51 -0.49 -1.48
CA TYR A 104 6.24 -1.36 -2.61
C TYR A 104 7.54 -1.99 -3.08
N LYS A 105 7.46 -3.30 -3.30
CA LYS A 105 8.58 -4.12 -3.69
C LYS A 105 8.24 -4.83 -4.99
N TYR A 106 9.26 -4.98 -5.81
CA TYR A 106 9.20 -5.67 -7.09
C TYR A 106 10.42 -6.56 -7.22
N GLN A 107 10.22 -7.79 -7.65
CA GLN A 107 11.29 -8.73 -7.96
C GLN A 107 10.86 -9.64 -9.09
N THR A 108 11.83 -10.17 -9.83
CA THR A 108 11.62 -11.00 -11.01
C THR A 108 12.54 -12.21 -11.02
N ASP A 109 12.31 -13.12 -11.96
CA ASP A 109 13.22 -14.21 -12.29
C ASP A 109 14.30 -13.83 -13.32
N GLY A 110 14.40 -12.55 -13.70
CA GLY A 110 15.45 -12.08 -14.60
C GLY A 110 16.84 -12.32 -14.02
N THR A 111 17.88 -12.24 -14.85
CA THR A 111 19.28 -12.46 -14.43
C THR A 111 20.06 -11.17 -14.19
N THR A 112 19.39 -10.02 -14.28
CA THR A 112 20.01 -8.68 -14.26
C THR A 112 19.17 -7.72 -13.42
N ASN A 113 19.78 -6.59 -13.04
CA ASN A 113 19.14 -5.49 -12.30
C ASN A 113 19.15 -4.21 -13.16
N ASP A 114 18.77 -4.32 -14.42
CA ASP A 114 18.87 -3.26 -15.42
C ASP A 114 17.49 -2.80 -15.93
N PHE A 115 16.41 -3.41 -15.45
CA PHE A 115 15.04 -3.20 -15.95
C PHE A 115 14.88 -3.45 -17.46
N ALA A 116 15.83 -4.14 -18.09
CA ALA A 116 15.69 -4.56 -19.48
C ALA A 116 14.65 -5.69 -19.57
N ALA A 117 14.02 -5.83 -20.73
CA ALA A 117 13.03 -6.86 -20.99
C ALA A 117 13.68 -8.26 -21.04
N LYS A 118 13.90 -8.87 -19.87
CA LYS A 118 14.64 -10.14 -19.70
C LYS A 118 14.03 -11.08 -18.65
N ALA A 119 12.95 -10.69 -17.99
CA ALA A 119 12.25 -11.53 -17.01
C ALA A 119 11.01 -12.20 -17.62
N THR A 120 10.66 -13.39 -17.13
CA THR A 120 9.46 -14.14 -17.56
C THR A 120 8.36 -14.15 -16.50
N ARG A 121 8.70 -13.84 -15.25
CA ARG A 121 7.75 -13.71 -14.14
C ARG A 121 8.18 -12.58 -13.21
N TYR A 122 7.18 -12.03 -12.52
CA TYR A 122 7.41 -11.04 -11.50
C TYR A 122 6.47 -11.24 -10.30
N VAL A 123 6.89 -10.67 -9.19
CA VAL A 123 6.09 -10.53 -7.99
C VAL A 123 6.20 -9.10 -7.46
N LEU A 124 5.05 -8.50 -7.19
CA LEU A 124 4.85 -7.19 -6.59
C LEU A 124 4.24 -7.37 -5.20
N TRP A 125 4.71 -6.64 -4.20
CA TRP A 125 4.08 -6.70 -2.89
C TRP A 125 4.21 -5.43 -2.05
N ALA A 126 3.30 -5.29 -1.09
CA ALA A 126 3.26 -4.21 -0.10
C ALA A 126 2.94 -4.77 1.28
N LYS A 127 3.54 -4.24 2.34
CA LYS A 127 3.15 -4.58 3.71
C LYS A 127 1.83 -3.88 4.07
N LEU A 128 0.90 -4.61 4.66
CA LEU A 128 -0.36 -4.06 5.15
C LEU A 128 -0.21 -3.51 6.58
N GLU A 129 -0.96 -2.44 6.89
CA GLU A 129 -0.94 -1.81 8.21
C GLU A 129 -1.99 -2.35 9.16
N ASN A 130 -3.14 -2.79 8.63
CA ASN A 130 -4.24 -3.26 9.48
C ASN A 130 -3.95 -4.63 10.09
N ILE A 131 -3.03 -5.41 9.50
CA ILE A 131 -2.66 -6.75 9.96
C ILE A 131 -1.14 -6.87 10.05
N SER A 132 -0.63 -7.18 11.25
CA SER A 132 0.80 -7.32 11.50
C SER A 132 1.44 -8.41 10.63
N ASN A 133 2.57 -8.07 10.02
CA ASN A 133 3.39 -8.99 9.21
C ASN A 133 2.65 -9.63 8.01
N THR A 134 1.55 -9.04 7.57
CA THR A 134 0.85 -9.46 6.35
C THR A 134 1.22 -8.58 5.17
N TYR A 135 1.40 -9.19 4.01
CA TYR A 135 1.71 -8.54 2.75
C TYR A 135 0.59 -8.78 1.76
N TRP A 136 0.24 -7.76 0.98
CA TRP A 136 -0.55 -7.93 -0.24
C TRP A 136 0.39 -8.16 -1.41
N VAL A 137 0.13 -9.21 -2.17
CA VAL A 137 0.98 -9.70 -3.25
C VAL A 137 0.19 -9.69 -4.54
N VAL A 138 0.86 -9.35 -5.64
CA VAL A 138 0.34 -9.39 -7.01
C VAL A 138 1.39 -10.05 -7.89
N CYS A 139 0.99 -11.03 -8.67
CA CYS A 139 1.88 -11.86 -9.47
C CYS A 139 1.65 -11.67 -10.98
N SER A 140 2.67 -12.00 -11.78
CA SER A 140 2.56 -12.07 -13.25
C SER A 140 1.54 -13.08 -13.77
N THR A 141 1.12 -14.03 -12.93
CA THR A 141 0.05 -15.00 -13.24
C THR A 141 -1.36 -14.40 -13.13
N GLY A 142 -1.48 -13.14 -12.71
CA GLY A 142 -2.74 -12.48 -12.39
C GLY A 142 -3.28 -12.81 -10.99
N GLN A 143 -2.62 -13.70 -10.25
CA GLN A 143 -2.98 -14.01 -8.87
C GLN A 143 -2.63 -12.83 -7.96
N SER A 144 -3.51 -12.55 -7.00
CA SER A 144 -3.27 -11.60 -5.93
C SER A 144 -3.78 -12.15 -4.61
N GLY A 145 -3.21 -11.72 -3.49
CA GLY A 145 -3.70 -12.07 -2.17
C GLY A 145 -2.75 -11.71 -1.05
N LYS A 146 -3.08 -12.16 0.15
CA LYS A 146 -2.37 -11.95 1.40
C LYS A 146 -1.46 -13.12 1.72
N ILE A 147 -0.32 -12.82 2.31
CA ILE A 147 0.62 -13.78 2.90
C ILE A 147 1.28 -13.20 4.14
N SER A 148 1.66 -14.05 5.09
CA SER A 148 2.24 -13.62 6.38
C SER A 148 3.76 -13.75 6.47
N SER A 149 4.46 -13.92 5.35
CA SER A 149 5.93 -14.03 5.30
C SER A 149 6.49 -13.26 4.11
N SER A 150 7.64 -12.60 4.30
CA SER A 150 8.37 -11.88 3.25
C SER A 150 9.46 -12.71 2.57
N THR A 151 9.81 -13.89 3.10
CA THR A 151 10.89 -14.73 2.56
C THR A 151 10.53 -15.45 1.26
N VAL A 152 9.26 -15.42 0.89
CA VAL A 152 8.68 -16.21 -0.21
C VAL A 152 8.83 -15.53 -1.58
N PHE A 153 9.42 -14.33 -1.64
CA PHE A 153 9.48 -13.51 -2.86
C PHE A 153 10.82 -13.57 -3.60
N SER A 154 11.81 -14.31 -3.08
CA SER A 154 13.23 -14.23 -3.46
C SER A 154 13.59 -14.73 -4.87
N THR A 155 12.63 -15.27 -5.62
CA THR A 155 12.86 -15.84 -6.97
C THR A 155 11.99 -15.19 -8.05
N GLY A 156 11.26 -14.13 -7.73
CA GLY A 156 10.31 -13.50 -8.65
C GLY A 156 9.07 -14.34 -8.98
N GLY A 157 8.96 -15.53 -8.38
CA GLY A 157 7.80 -16.41 -8.51
C GLY A 157 6.64 -15.98 -7.62
N CYS A 158 5.42 -16.35 -8.04
CA CYS A 158 4.25 -16.17 -7.19
C CYS A 158 4.31 -17.13 -6.00
N PRO A 159 4.14 -16.65 -4.76
CA PRO A 159 4.14 -17.52 -3.60
C PRO A 159 2.88 -18.41 -3.56
N ALA A 160 3.02 -19.62 -3.03
CA ALA A 160 1.88 -20.49 -2.77
C ALA A 160 1.05 -19.98 -1.58
N GLY A 161 -0.24 -20.30 -1.55
CA GLY A 161 -1.10 -20.04 -0.39
C GLY A 161 -1.63 -18.61 -0.26
N LEU A 162 -1.75 -17.88 -1.37
CA LEU A 162 -2.39 -16.55 -1.38
C LEU A 162 -3.86 -16.66 -0.97
N THR A 163 -4.26 -15.79 -0.04
CA THR A 163 -5.65 -15.68 0.47
C THR A 163 -6.22 -14.29 0.19
N GLN A 164 -7.51 -14.15 -0.08
CA GLN A 164 -8.10 -12.84 -0.44
C GLN A 164 -8.24 -11.89 0.76
#